data_AF-A0A973J9F6-F1
#
_entry.id   AF-A0A973J9F6-F1
#
_cell.length_a   1.000
_cell.length_b   1.000
_cell.length_c   1.000
_cell.angle_alpha   90.00
_cell.angle_beta   90.00
_cell.angle_gamma   90.00
#
_symmetry.space_group_name_H-M   'P 1'
#
loop_
_entity.id
_entity.type
_entity.pdbx_description
1 polymer ?
#
loop_
_entity_poly.entity_id
_entity_poly.type
_entity_poly.pdbx_seq_one_letter_code
_entity_poly.pdbx_strand_id
1 'polypeptide(L)'
;MTDNIKEYDPPVSVKAGQIQFIEACHPPLVAGRYKVRMTQVVQESKESNTPWNSKPYETDLQFDVDAPRFMLDPADIHCVYPPVDQTGRFDNALPHVVFTRRTLPWERTLDTKPPILGNAFPPWMALLLIQEDELWILDAKGEKTNRKYEIRSLPVVQNDKDKDSLLYPESSDVLIPQLGQDTNPADWKNRYEKDYCMAIDIPAELFQAIAPRYDDLPYLAHVRQVDTGDKEVLAINDKGWFSLIIGNRLPQSNKEHCVFLVSLEGHLERLNESWKPGTDQLIRLVVLGTWKFKCGESNDFKAQMSSLKPDSLRLPCVSCPDQSPETEDIDIVNGAYSRGYTAFNHTLRHGEKTVSWYRGPLVPLNYDKQQQIQEPVSCADELLHYDPDTGLFDVTYAAAWQIGRLLALQNHSFALALNRARKMIRQEAERQMRQK
;
A
#
# COMPACT_ATOMS: atom_id res chain seq x y z
N MET A 1 53.52 9.50 2.08
CA MET A 1 52.31 10.36 2.12
C MET A 1 51.12 9.44 1.87
N THR A 2 50.77 8.67 2.89
CA THR A 2 49.76 7.60 2.84
C THR A 2 49.04 7.59 4.18
N ASP A 3 48.68 8.77 4.66
CA ASP A 3 47.90 8.99 5.87
C ASP A 3 46.98 10.18 5.56
N ASN A 4 45.69 9.89 5.37
CA ASN A 4 44.53 10.80 5.27
C ASN A 4 43.55 10.48 4.13
N ILE A 5 43.41 9.21 3.74
CA ILE A 5 42.10 8.76 3.24
C ILE A 5 41.34 8.30 4.49
N LYS A 6 40.64 9.24 5.14
CA LYS A 6 39.52 8.85 6.01
C LYS A 6 38.44 8.36 5.06
N GLU A 7 38.34 7.05 4.88
CA GLU A 7 37.08 6.47 4.43
C GLU A 7 36.00 6.97 5.38
N TYR A 8 35.07 7.75 4.83
CA TYR A 8 33.90 8.18 5.56
C TYR A 8 33.04 6.94 5.77
N ASP A 9 33.21 6.29 6.93
CA ASP A 9 32.28 5.30 7.42
C ASP A 9 31.16 6.07 8.13
N PRO A 10 29.96 6.22 7.52
CA PRO A 10 28.89 7.01 8.12
C PRO A 10 28.58 6.43 9.51
N PRO A 11 28.52 7.28 10.56
CA PRO A 11 28.14 6.78 11.87
C PRO A 11 26.69 6.32 11.78
N VAL A 12 26.38 5.26 12.53
CA VAL A 12 25.05 4.67 12.72
C VAL A 12 24.69 3.55 11.72
N SER A 13 25.16 2.34 12.02
CA SER A 13 24.39 1.14 11.70
C SER A 13 23.15 1.12 12.60
N VAL A 14 22.03 1.62 12.08
CA VAL A 14 20.73 1.54 12.74
C VAL A 14 20.48 0.08 13.15
N LYS A 15 20.14 -0.18 14.41
CA LYS A 15 19.88 -1.56 14.88
C LYS A 15 18.52 -2.05 14.39
N ALA A 16 18.31 -3.36 14.39
CA ALA A 16 17.02 -3.96 14.07
C ALA A 16 15.87 -3.30 14.83
N GLY A 17 14.84 -2.86 14.11
CA GLY A 17 13.66 -2.17 14.65
C GLY A 17 13.86 -0.67 14.94
N GLN A 18 15.05 -0.11 14.73
CA GLN A 18 15.26 1.34 14.82
C GLN A 18 15.05 2.02 13.46
N ILE A 19 14.65 3.28 13.52
CA ILE A 19 14.51 4.16 12.36
C ILE A 19 15.14 5.50 12.73
N GLN A 20 15.99 6.04 11.86
CA GLN A 20 16.56 7.37 12.01
C GLN A 20 16.01 8.28 10.92
N PHE A 21 15.58 9.48 11.30
CA PHE A 21 15.16 10.52 10.37
C PHE A 21 16.23 11.61 10.30
N ILE A 22 16.50 12.07 9.08
CA ILE A 22 17.48 13.09 8.76
C ILE A 22 16.80 14.12 7.88
N GLU A 23 16.98 15.39 8.21
CA GLU A 23 16.30 16.50 7.57
C GLU A 23 16.57 16.56 6.06
N ALA A 24 17.85 16.50 5.66
CA ALA A 24 18.21 16.53 4.25
C ALA A 24 19.50 15.73 3.96
N CYS A 25 19.62 15.25 2.73
CA CYS A 25 20.86 14.64 2.22
C CYS A 25 21.28 15.34 0.93
N HIS A 26 22.11 16.38 1.07
CA HIS A 26 22.62 17.13 -0.07
C HIS A 26 23.77 16.37 -0.75
N PRO A 27 23.74 16.24 -2.09
CA PRO A 27 24.87 15.67 -2.82
C PRO A 27 26.07 16.63 -2.77
N PRO A 28 27.32 16.11 -2.82
CA PRO A 28 28.52 16.96 -2.85
C PRO A 28 28.57 17.92 -4.03
N LEU A 29 28.01 17.51 -5.17
CA LEU A 29 27.83 18.30 -6.38
C LEU A 29 26.40 18.12 -6.87
N VAL A 30 25.72 19.24 -7.10
CA VAL A 30 24.39 19.29 -7.72
C VAL A 30 24.53 19.08 -9.23
N ALA A 31 23.49 18.58 -9.89
CA ALA A 31 23.50 18.42 -11.34
C ALA A 31 23.78 19.74 -12.07
N GLY A 32 24.70 19.70 -13.02
CA GLY A 32 25.16 20.91 -13.71
C GLY A 32 26.49 20.73 -14.41
N ARG A 33 26.90 21.78 -15.13
CA ARG A 33 28.19 21.84 -15.83
C ARG A 33 29.24 22.45 -14.93
N TYR A 34 30.32 21.71 -14.72
CA TYR A 34 31.44 22.14 -13.90
C TYR A 34 32.71 22.28 -14.74
N LYS A 35 33.60 23.14 -14.24
CA LYS A 35 34.90 23.40 -14.85
C LYS A 35 35.97 23.28 -13.78
N VAL A 36 36.83 22.27 -13.89
CA VAL A 36 38.03 22.15 -13.06
C VAL A 36 39.14 22.91 -13.73
N ARG A 37 39.70 23.91 -13.04
CA ARG A 37 40.92 24.59 -13.45
C ARG A 37 42.10 24.03 -12.67
N MET A 38 43.05 23.43 -13.37
CA MET A 38 44.31 22.98 -12.79
C MET A 38 45.38 24.03 -13.07
N THR A 39 45.99 24.55 -12.01
CA THR A 39 47.12 25.48 -12.08
C THR A 39 48.35 24.81 -11.49
N GLN A 40 49.37 24.57 -12.31
CA GLN A 40 50.63 23.98 -11.89
C GLN A 40 51.74 25.03 -11.88
N VAL A 41 52.36 25.20 -10.71
CA VAL A 41 53.55 26.02 -10.50
C VAL A 41 54.72 25.08 -10.21
N VAL A 42 55.81 25.22 -10.96
CA VAL A 42 57.02 24.42 -10.77
C VAL A 42 58.03 25.27 -10.01
N GLN A 43 58.58 24.75 -8.92
CA GLN A 43 59.63 25.39 -8.12
C GLN A 43 60.91 24.56 -8.18
N GLU A 44 62.06 25.23 -8.16
CA GLU A 44 63.38 24.57 -8.22
C GLU A 44 63.70 23.77 -6.95
N SER A 45 63.25 24.25 -5.79
CA SER A 45 63.41 23.61 -4.49
C SER A 45 62.30 24.05 -3.53
N LYS A 46 62.10 23.30 -2.43
CA LYS A 46 61.12 23.66 -1.38
C LYS A 46 61.41 24.99 -0.67
N GLU A 47 62.64 25.51 -0.76
CA GLU A 47 63.10 26.74 -0.09
C GLU A 47 63.14 27.95 -1.03
N SER A 48 62.92 27.74 -2.33
CA SER A 48 62.89 28.80 -3.33
C SER A 48 61.49 29.40 -3.46
N ASN A 49 61.34 30.68 -3.07
CA ASN A 49 60.08 31.43 -3.23
C ASN A 49 59.83 31.90 -4.68
N THR A 50 60.79 31.70 -5.59
CA THR A 50 60.66 32.10 -6.99
C THR A 50 60.22 30.92 -7.87
N PRO A 51 59.07 31.04 -8.58
CA PRO A 51 58.65 30.03 -9.56
C PRO A 51 59.69 29.83 -10.66
N TRP A 52 59.95 28.58 -11.04
CA TRP A 52 60.81 28.23 -12.18
C TRP A 52 60.17 28.65 -13.51
N ASN A 53 58.84 28.60 -13.59
CA ASN A 53 58.07 29.04 -14.73
C ASN A 53 57.53 30.46 -14.53
N SER A 54 57.78 31.35 -15.51
CA SER A 54 57.27 32.74 -15.50
C SER A 54 55.74 32.84 -15.65
N LYS A 55 55.08 31.77 -16.11
CA LYS A 55 53.62 31.62 -16.11
C LYS A 55 53.24 30.20 -15.62
N PRO A 56 52.29 30.06 -14.69
CA PRO A 56 51.73 28.77 -14.31
C PRO A 56 51.17 28.02 -15.52
N TYR A 57 51.31 26.70 -15.54
CA TYR A 57 50.59 25.89 -16.52
C TYR A 57 49.13 25.80 -16.07
N GLU A 58 48.22 26.32 -16.89
CA GLU A 58 46.78 26.30 -16.64
C GLU A 58 46.11 25.39 -17.66
N THR A 59 45.33 24.44 -17.18
CA THR A 59 44.45 23.61 -18.03
C THR A 59 43.06 23.53 -17.42
N ASP A 60 42.05 23.51 -18.28
CA ASP A 60 40.65 23.52 -17.90
C ASP A 60 40.00 22.20 -18.37
N LEU A 61 39.43 21.44 -17.45
CA LEU A 61 38.62 20.25 -17.75
C LEU A 61 37.14 20.57 -17.48
N GLN A 62 36.29 20.38 -18.48
CA GLN A 62 34.84 20.51 -18.33
C GLN A 62 34.22 19.12 -18.14
N PHE A 63 33.29 18.99 -17.20
CA PHE A 63 32.51 17.78 -16.98
C PHE A 63 31.09 18.14 -16.56
N ASP A 64 30.14 17.28 -16.90
CA ASP A 64 28.72 17.44 -16.56
C ASP A 64 28.36 16.40 -15.47
N VAL A 65 27.67 16.85 -14.42
CA VAL A 65 27.08 15.98 -13.39
C VAL A 65 25.62 15.75 -13.78
N ASP A 66 25.28 14.48 -14.00
CA ASP A 66 23.96 14.07 -14.49
C ASP A 66 22.99 13.77 -13.34
N ALA A 67 21.71 14.10 -13.54
CA ALA A 67 20.61 13.77 -12.64
C ALA A 67 19.25 13.90 -13.37
N PRO A 68 18.20 13.19 -12.90
CA PRO A 68 16.85 13.33 -13.44
C PRO A 68 16.38 14.78 -13.45
N ARG A 69 15.80 15.24 -14.58
CA ARG A 69 15.32 16.62 -14.75
C ARG A 69 13.90 16.69 -15.31
N PHE A 70 13.65 16.01 -16.42
CA PHE A 70 12.37 16.04 -17.14
C PHE A 70 11.57 14.74 -17.09
N MET A 71 12.26 13.65 -16.72
CA MET A 71 11.70 12.33 -16.52
C MET A 71 12.40 11.70 -15.32
N LEU A 72 11.70 10.86 -14.60
CA LEU A 72 12.23 10.05 -13.50
C LEU A 72 12.14 8.57 -13.89
N ASP A 73 13.16 7.80 -13.57
CA ASP A 73 13.12 6.35 -13.76
C ASP A 73 12.13 5.75 -12.74
N PRO A 74 11.12 4.96 -13.17
CA PRO A 74 10.23 4.26 -12.24
C PRO A 74 10.97 3.41 -11.20
N ALA A 75 12.17 2.91 -11.50
CA ALA A 75 13.00 2.15 -10.56
C ALA A 75 13.54 3.00 -9.39
N ASP A 76 13.56 4.34 -9.53
CA ASP A 76 13.94 5.24 -8.45
C ASP A 76 12.82 5.39 -7.40
N ILE A 77 11.57 4.99 -7.72
CA ILE A 77 10.43 5.01 -6.80
C ILE A 77 10.33 3.66 -6.08
N HIS A 78 10.53 3.66 -4.77
CA HIS A 78 10.38 2.47 -3.93
C HIS A 78 8.92 2.16 -3.64
N CYS A 79 8.14 3.15 -3.19
CA CYS A 79 6.71 3.00 -2.94
C CYS A 79 5.99 4.35 -2.89
N VAL A 80 4.68 4.32 -3.12
CA VAL A 80 3.78 5.48 -3.00
C VAL A 80 2.69 5.21 -1.98
N TYR A 81 2.23 6.28 -1.34
CA TYR A 81 1.08 6.27 -0.44
C TYR A 81 0.20 7.50 -0.69
N PRO A 82 -1.13 7.37 -0.77
CA PRO A 82 -1.89 6.12 -0.82
C PRO A 82 -1.51 5.22 -2.01
N PRO A 83 -1.73 3.90 -1.94
CA PRO A 83 -1.37 3.00 -3.04
C PRO A 83 -2.18 3.29 -4.30
N VAL A 84 -1.57 3.02 -5.45
CA VAL A 84 -2.14 3.25 -6.79
C VAL A 84 -3.47 2.50 -6.95
N ASP A 85 -4.49 3.21 -7.43
CA ASP A 85 -5.84 2.71 -7.75
C ASP A 85 -6.55 2.02 -6.58
N GLN A 86 -6.14 2.30 -5.34
CA GLN A 86 -6.81 1.77 -4.16
C GLN A 86 -7.92 2.69 -3.65
N THR A 87 -8.94 2.05 -3.06
CA THR A 87 -10.00 2.71 -2.31
C THR A 87 -9.85 2.38 -0.84
N GLY A 88 -9.79 3.40 0.01
CA GLY A 88 -9.61 3.20 1.44
C GLY A 88 -9.78 4.48 2.24
N ARG A 89 -9.49 4.40 3.54
CA ARG A 89 -9.49 5.55 4.45
C ARG A 89 -8.11 6.22 4.42
N PHE A 90 -7.95 7.16 3.50
CA PHE A 90 -6.70 7.90 3.30
C PHE A 90 -6.80 9.38 3.73
N ASP A 91 -7.92 9.79 4.32
CA ASP A 91 -8.20 11.17 4.76
C ASP A 91 -7.42 11.60 6.01
N ASN A 92 -6.75 10.66 6.69
CA ASN A 92 -6.02 10.89 7.93
C ASN A 92 -4.49 11.00 7.75
N ALA A 93 -3.97 10.90 6.53
CA ALA A 93 -2.55 10.89 6.25
C ALA A 93 -2.23 11.67 4.98
N LEU A 94 -1.10 12.40 5.01
CA LEU A 94 -0.62 13.12 3.85
C LEU A 94 -0.07 12.13 2.80
N PRO A 95 -0.37 12.33 1.50
CA PRO A 95 0.24 11.56 0.44
C PRO A 95 1.76 11.69 0.49
N HIS A 96 2.47 10.59 0.26
CA HIS A 96 3.93 10.61 0.25
C HIS A 96 4.49 9.58 -0.73
N VAL A 97 5.68 9.85 -1.23
CA VAL A 97 6.46 8.97 -2.10
C VAL A 97 7.80 8.70 -1.45
N VAL A 98 8.28 7.46 -1.59
CA VAL A 98 9.58 7.01 -1.09
C VAL A 98 10.45 6.66 -2.28
N PHE A 99 11.67 7.18 -2.32
CA PHE A 99 12.65 6.90 -3.35
C PHE A 99 13.77 6.02 -2.83
N THR A 100 14.36 5.24 -3.73
CA THR A 100 15.53 4.40 -3.46
C THR A 100 16.81 5.24 -3.32
N ARG A 101 16.94 6.32 -4.10
CA ARG A 101 18.07 7.26 -4.02
C ARG A 101 17.88 8.27 -2.88
N ARG A 102 18.86 8.36 -1.98
CA ARG A 102 18.81 9.27 -0.82
C ARG A 102 18.97 10.76 -1.16
N THR A 103 19.65 11.11 -2.25
CA THR A 103 19.96 12.50 -2.64
C THR A 103 18.96 13.11 -3.62
N LEU A 104 18.10 12.29 -4.24
CA LEU A 104 17.27 12.66 -5.38
C LEU A 104 16.49 13.98 -5.22
N PRO A 105 15.81 14.26 -4.08
CA PRO A 105 15.10 15.53 -3.90
C PRO A 105 16.00 16.77 -3.91
N TRP A 106 17.32 16.62 -3.68
CA TRP A 106 18.31 17.70 -3.57
C TRP A 106 19.37 17.67 -4.69
N GLU A 107 19.16 16.89 -5.75
CA GLU A 107 20.09 16.82 -6.89
C GLU A 107 20.03 18.04 -7.81
N ARG A 108 19.03 18.91 -7.66
CA ARG A 108 18.85 20.15 -8.40
C ARG A 108 18.40 21.27 -7.47
N THR A 109 18.59 22.52 -7.90
CA THR A 109 18.14 23.73 -7.19
C THR A 109 16.95 24.37 -7.90
N LEU A 110 16.08 25.04 -7.14
CA LEU A 110 14.88 25.68 -7.67
C LEU A 110 15.18 26.82 -8.66
N ASP A 111 16.31 27.51 -8.48
CA ASP A 111 16.72 28.66 -9.30
C ASP A 111 17.74 28.31 -10.39
N THR A 112 18.06 27.02 -10.55
CA THR A 112 19.08 26.50 -11.47
C THR A 112 20.51 26.99 -11.22
N LYS A 113 20.75 27.69 -10.10
CA LYS A 113 22.09 28.18 -9.73
C LYS A 113 22.78 27.17 -8.82
N PRO A 114 24.12 27.05 -8.91
CA PRO A 114 24.86 26.18 -8.02
C PRO A 114 24.69 26.67 -6.57
N PRO A 115 24.36 25.78 -5.62
CA PRO A 115 24.22 26.17 -4.22
C PRO A 115 25.58 26.57 -3.65
N ILE A 116 25.55 27.38 -2.59
CA ILE A 116 26.75 27.68 -1.81
C ILE A 116 27.11 26.42 -1.02
N LEU A 117 28.35 25.95 -1.18
CA LEU A 117 28.84 24.74 -0.53
C LEU A 117 28.68 24.85 0.99
N GLY A 118 28.02 23.87 1.60
CA GLY A 118 27.77 23.82 3.05
C GLY A 118 26.47 24.48 3.51
N ASN A 119 25.76 25.20 2.63
CA ASN A 119 24.43 25.72 2.94
C ASN A 119 23.36 24.71 2.53
N ALA A 120 22.37 24.52 3.40
CA ALA A 120 21.18 23.75 3.06
C ALA A 120 20.33 24.48 2.02
N PHE A 121 19.66 23.72 1.16
CA PHE A 121 18.74 24.25 0.15
C PHE A 121 17.52 23.34 0.00
N PRO A 122 16.34 23.89 -0.35
CA PRO A 122 15.10 23.13 -0.43
C PRO A 122 15.12 22.10 -1.57
N PRO A 123 14.28 21.05 -1.49
CA PRO A 123 14.10 20.09 -2.58
C PRO A 123 13.55 20.76 -3.85
N TRP A 124 13.92 20.22 -5.02
CA TRP A 124 13.47 20.72 -6.33
C TRP A 124 12.15 20.13 -6.82
N MET A 125 11.57 19.19 -6.07
CA MET A 125 10.35 18.47 -6.44
C MET A 125 9.38 18.43 -5.26
N ALA A 126 8.08 18.35 -5.57
CA ALA A 126 7.03 18.31 -4.57
C ALA A 126 5.85 17.43 -5.02
N LEU A 127 5.02 17.01 -4.06
CA LEU A 127 3.76 16.34 -4.33
C LEU A 127 2.60 17.33 -4.29
N LEU A 128 1.87 17.42 -5.39
CA LEU A 128 0.60 18.14 -5.47
C LEU A 128 -0.56 17.16 -5.41
N LEU A 129 -1.50 17.42 -4.52
CA LEU A 129 -2.75 16.68 -4.41
C LEU A 129 -3.88 17.49 -5.02
N ILE A 130 -4.45 16.96 -6.11
CA ILE A 130 -5.54 17.59 -6.85
C ILE A 130 -6.75 16.67 -6.82
N GLN A 131 -7.92 17.23 -6.50
CA GLN A 131 -9.16 16.47 -6.56
C GLN A 131 -9.57 16.27 -8.01
N GLU A 132 -10.19 15.13 -8.33
CA GLU A 132 -10.67 14.87 -9.70
C GLU A 132 -11.65 15.97 -10.17
N ASP A 133 -12.37 16.59 -9.23
CA ASP A 133 -13.27 17.72 -9.50
C ASP A 133 -12.57 19.03 -9.90
N GLU A 134 -11.35 19.25 -9.41
CA GLU A 134 -10.52 20.44 -9.70
C GLU A 134 -9.79 20.33 -11.03
N LEU A 135 -9.71 19.12 -11.61
CA LEU A 135 -9.13 18.88 -12.93
C LEU A 135 -10.08 19.23 -14.08
N TRP A 136 -11.36 19.45 -13.82
CA TRP A 136 -12.31 19.84 -14.86
C TRP A 136 -12.14 21.30 -15.24
N ILE A 137 -12.10 21.57 -16.54
CA ILE A 137 -12.05 22.94 -17.04
C ILE A 137 -13.43 23.58 -16.84
N LEU A 138 -13.47 24.75 -16.23
CA LEU A 138 -14.70 25.51 -15.99
C LEU A 138 -14.99 26.44 -17.19
N ASP A 139 -16.26 26.63 -17.50
CA ASP A 139 -16.69 27.62 -18.49
C ASP A 139 -16.74 29.05 -17.89
N ALA A 140 -17.05 30.05 -18.72
CA ALA A 140 -17.17 31.44 -18.28
C ALA A 140 -18.29 31.69 -17.24
N LYS A 141 -19.14 30.69 -16.97
CA LYS A 141 -20.21 30.72 -15.96
C LYS A 141 -19.86 29.90 -14.71
N GLY A 142 -18.68 29.25 -14.68
CA GLY A 142 -18.22 28.40 -13.59
C GLY A 142 -18.75 26.96 -13.62
N GLU A 143 -19.35 26.51 -14.72
CA GLU A 143 -19.84 25.14 -14.90
C GLU A 143 -18.74 24.24 -15.47
N LYS A 144 -18.70 22.96 -15.04
CA LYS A 144 -17.72 21.97 -15.52
C LYS A 144 -17.97 21.68 -17.00
N THR A 145 -16.98 21.93 -17.82
CA THR A 145 -16.98 21.51 -19.23
C THR A 145 -16.68 20.01 -19.35
N ASN A 146 -16.85 19.45 -20.55
CA ASN A 146 -16.49 18.05 -20.83
C ASN A 146 -14.98 17.85 -21.10
N ARG A 147 -14.13 18.78 -20.65
CA ARG A 147 -12.67 18.73 -20.84
C ARG A 147 -11.97 18.80 -19.49
N LYS A 148 -10.85 18.10 -19.36
CA LYS A 148 -10.00 18.09 -18.17
C LYS A 148 -8.60 18.61 -18.49
N TYR A 149 -7.93 19.11 -17.46
CA TYR A 149 -6.48 19.27 -17.47
C TYR A 149 -5.83 17.88 -17.44
N GLU A 150 -5.21 17.50 -18.54
CA GLU A 150 -4.60 16.19 -18.73
C GLU A 150 -3.08 16.31 -18.89
N ILE A 151 -2.38 15.25 -18.50
CA ILE A 151 -0.94 15.13 -18.72
C ILE A 151 -0.71 14.91 -20.21
N ARG A 152 0.23 15.65 -20.79
CA ARG A 152 0.63 15.54 -22.18
C ARG A 152 2.14 15.41 -22.30
N SER A 153 2.57 14.63 -23.30
CA SER A 153 3.97 14.56 -23.70
C SER A 153 4.31 15.81 -24.52
N LEU A 154 5.25 16.61 -24.05
CA LEU A 154 5.76 17.80 -24.75
C LEU A 154 7.27 17.65 -25.02
N PRO A 155 7.77 18.14 -26.16
CA PRO A 155 9.21 18.31 -26.33
C PRO A 155 9.71 19.39 -25.36
N VAL A 156 10.94 19.26 -24.86
CA VAL A 156 11.54 20.24 -23.95
C VAL A 156 11.77 21.58 -24.67
N VAL A 157 12.27 21.52 -25.90
CA VAL A 157 12.55 22.69 -26.77
C VAL A 157 11.64 22.61 -28.00
N GLN A 158 11.38 23.74 -28.64
CA GLN A 158 10.59 23.77 -29.87
C GLN A 158 11.28 23.02 -31.01
N ASN A 159 10.55 22.08 -31.62
CA ASN A 159 10.96 21.33 -32.79
C ASN A 159 10.18 21.82 -34.02
N ASP A 160 10.72 21.67 -35.23
CA ASP A 160 10.08 22.15 -36.47
C ASP A 160 8.66 21.60 -36.71
N LYS A 161 8.27 20.52 -36.00
CA LYS A 161 6.97 19.86 -36.09
C LYS A 161 5.97 20.30 -35.02
N ASP A 162 6.44 20.72 -33.85
CA ASP A 162 5.61 20.96 -32.67
C ASP A 162 5.66 22.45 -32.30
N LYS A 163 4.49 23.11 -32.35
CA LYS A 163 4.40 24.54 -32.00
C LYS A 163 4.46 24.79 -30.49
N ASP A 164 4.09 23.78 -29.69
CA ASP A 164 4.02 23.85 -28.23
C ASP A 164 5.13 22.97 -27.61
N SER A 165 5.87 23.52 -26.64
CA SER A 165 6.98 22.86 -25.96
C SER A 165 7.04 23.27 -24.49
N LEU A 166 7.78 22.57 -23.64
CA LEU A 166 7.89 22.91 -22.22
C LEU A 166 8.31 24.37 -21.99
N LEU A 167 9.28 24.85 -22.79
CA LEU A 167 9.90 26.16 -22.63
C LEU A 167 9.36 27.23 -23.58
N TYR A 168 8.66 26.84 -24.64
CA TYR A 168 8.07 27.76 -25.62
C TYR A 168 6.62 27.34 -25.83
N PRO A 169 5.67 27.96 -25.10
CA PRO A 169 4.26 27.59 -25.18
C PRO A 169 3.63 28.19 -26.44
N GLU A 170 2.60 27.52 -26.98
CA GLU A 170 1.83 28.09 -28.11
C GLU A 170 1.00 29.31 -27.69
N SER A 171 0.51 29.33 -26.44
CA SER A 171 -0.22 30.45 -25.85
C SER A 171 0.65 31.26 -24.90
N SER A 172 0.53 32.59 -24.95
CA SER A 172 1.24 33.52 -24.05
C SER A 172 0.75 33.47 -22.60
N ASP A 173 -0.42 32.89 -22.35
CA ASP A 173 -1.04 32.87 -21.03
C ASP A 173 -0.53 31.73 -20.13
N VAL A 174 0.38 30.91 -20.67
CA VAL A 174 0.99 29.78 -19.97
C VAL A 174 2.33 30.18 -19.36
N LEU A 175 2.40 30.11 -18.04
CA LEU A 175 3.59 30.39 -17.26
C LEU A 175 4.54 29.18 -17.28
N ILE A 176 5.64 29.30 -18.01
CA ILE A 176 6.69 28.26 -18.17
C ILE A 176 7.75 28.26 -17.06
N PRO A 177 8.50 27.18 -16.82
CA PRO A 177 9.63 27.18 -15.90
C PRO A 177 10.79 28.05 -16.42
N GLN A 178 11.39 28.87 -15.53
CA GLN A 178 12.60 29.65 -15.81
C GLN A 178 13.85 28.82 -15.49
N LEU A 179 14.32 28.04 -16.46
CA LEU A 179 15.45 27.13 -16.29
C LEU A 179 16.80 27.71 -16.74
N GLY A 180 16.83 28.98 -17.16
CA GLY A 180 18.01 29.65 -17.72
C GLY A 180 18.07 29.62 -19.25
N GLN A 181 16.98 29.23 -19.92
CA GLN A 181 16.84 29.19 -21.37
C GLN A 181 17.14 30.52 -22.06
N ASP A 182 16.91 31.65 -21.37
CA ASP A 182 17.09 32.99 -21.93
C ASP A 182 18.56 33.39 -22.07
N THR A 183 19.46 32.77 -21.31
CA THR A 183 20.89 33.14 -21.31
C THR A 183 21.65 32.55 -22.50
N ASN A 184 21.28 31.36 -22.97
CA ASN A 184 21.91 30.75 -24.15
C ASN A 184 20.96 29.80 -24.89
N PRO A 185 20.01 30.32 -25.69
CA PRO A 185 19.00 29.52 -26.37
C PRO A 185 19.58 28.45 -27.32
N ALA A 186 20.72 28.72 -27.95
CA ALA A 186 21.36 27.79 -28.88
C ALA A 186 21.93 26.55 -28.18
N ASP A 187 22.56 26.72 -27.01
CA ASP A 187 23.05 25.59 -26.20
C ASP A 187 21.90 24.73 -25.69
N TRP A 188 20.79 25.36 -25.29
CA TRP A 188 19.57 24.68 -24.88
C TRP A 188 18.97 23.83 -26.01
N LYS A 189 18.86 24.40 -27.22
CA LYS A 189 18.38 23.66 -28.38
C LYS A 189 19.29 22.45 -28.66
N ASN A 190 20.60 22.65 -28.74
CA ASN A 190 21.53 21.55 -29.03
C ASN A 190 21.49 20.41 -27.99
N ARG A 191 21.20 20.71 -26.73
CA ARG A 191 21.17 19.73 -25.64
C ARG A 191 19.86 18.96 -25.54
N TYR A 192 18.74 19.65 -25.70
CA TYR A 192 17.42 19.12 -25.33
C TYR A 192 16.46 19.00 -26.52
N GLU A 193 16.91 19.18 -27.76
CA GLU A 193 16.08 19.03 -28.98
C GLU A 193 15.38 17.66 -29.09
N LYS A 194 15.99 16.61 -28.53
CA LYS A 194 15.45 15.25 -28.57
C LYS A 194 14.71 14.84 -27.31
N ASP A 195 14.72 15.69 -26.29
CA ASP A 195 14.17 15.35 -24.98
C ASP A 195 12.68 15.67 -24.93
N TYR A 196 11.94 14.77 -24.28
CA TYR A 196 10.52 14.90 -24.03
C TYR A 196 10.26 14.85 -22.53
N CYS A 197 9.17 15.49 -22.12
CA CYS A 197 8.70 15.50 -20.76
C CYS A 197 7.20 15.28 -20.71
N MET A 198 6.72 14.73 -19.59
CA MET A 198 5.31 14.78 -19.27
C MET A 198 5.03 16.12 -18.59
N ALA A 199 4.04 16.86 -19.08
CA ALA A 199 3.68 18.16 -18.53
C ALA A 199 2.16 18.25 -18.31
N ILE A 200 1.78 19.02 -17.31
CA ILE A 200 0.38 19.38 -17.05
C ILE A 200 0.27 20.90 -16.95
N ASP A 201 -0.76 21.44 -17.59
CA ASP A 201 -1.11 22.86 -17.49
C ASP A 201 -2.31 22.96 -16.55
N ILE A 202 -2.13 23.61 -15.40
CA ILE A 202 -3.19 23.81 -14.40
C ILE A 202 -3.44 25.30 -14.18
N PRO A 203 -4.62 25.72 -13.71
CA PRO A 203 -4.87 27.11 -13.35
C PRO A 203 -3.83 27.61 -12.34
N ALA A 204 -3.27 28.79 -12.60
CA ALA A 204 -2.27 29.39 -11.73
C ALA A 204 -2.85 29.71 -10.34
N GLU A 205 -4.15 29.99 -10.24
CA GLU A 205 -4.90 30.11 -8.98
C GLU A 205 -4.95 28.80 -8.20
N LEU A 206 -5.22 27.68 -8.88
CA LEU A 206 -5.21 26.36 -8.26
C LEU A 206 -3.82 26.03 -7.74
N PHE A 207 -2.77 26.27 -8.55
CA PHE A 207 -1.38 26.10 -8.12
C PHE A 207 -1.06 26.96 -6.90
N GLN A 208 -1.44 28.24 -6.90
CA GLN A 208 -1.21 29.11 -5.75
C GLN A 208 -1.88 28.58 -4.48
N ALA A 209 -3.05 27.95 -4.60
CA ALA A 209 -3.78 27.40 -3.45
C ALA A 209 -3.19 26.09 -2.91
N ILE A 210 -2.60 25.25 -3.76
CA ILE A 210 -2.15 23.90 -3.38
C ILE A 210 -0.64 23.73 -3.30
N ALA A 211 0.15 24.58 -3.97
CA ALA A 211 1.60 24.43 -3.99
C ALA A 211 2.22 24.76 -2.63
N PRO A 212 3.26 24.02 -2.21
CA PRO A 212 4.02 24.36 -1.01
C PRO A 212 4.76 25.70 -1.18
N ARG A 213 4.92 26.45 -0.10
CA ARG A 213 5.74 27.69 -0.11
C ARG A 213 7.21 27.36 0.01
N TYR A 214 8.05 28.33 -0.35
CA TYR A 214 9.51 28.18 -0.27
C TYR A 214 9.97 27.71 1.12
N ASP A 215 9.41 28.31 2.19
CA ASP A 215 9.76 27.98 3.57
C ASP A 215 9.21 26.62 4.04
N ASP A 216 8.19 26.07 3.36
CA ASP A 216 7.60 24.76 3.68
C ASP A 216 8.44 23.61 3.11
N LEU A 217 9.11 23.84 1.99
CA LEU A 217 9.80 22.78 1.23
C LEU A 217 10.81 21.96 2.05
N PRO A 218 11.63 22.55 2.95
CA PRO A 218 12.54 21.78 3.81
C PRO A 218 11.82 20.77 4.72
N TYR A 219 10.56 21.02 5.08
CA TYR A 219 9.78 20.11 5.95
C TYR A 219 9.06 19.01 5.17
N LEU A 220 8.93 19.16 3.85
CA LEU A 220 8.20 18.23 2.99
C LEU A 220 9.10 17.15 2.39
N ALA A 221 10.42 17.28 2.49
CA ALA A 221 11.35 16.24 2.10
C ALA A 221 12.26 15.87 3.28
N HIS A 222 12.50 14.58 3.46
CA HIS A 222 13.43 14.09 4.47
C HIS A 222 14.01 12.74 4.05
N VAL A 223 15.03 12.29 4.78
CA VAL A 223 15.67 11.00 4.59
C VAL A 223 15.39 10.13 5.80
N ARG A 224 15.12 8.85 5.57
CA ARG A 224 15.06 7.85 6.63
C ARG A 224 16.08 6.76 6.39
N GLN A 225 16.73 6.34 7.45
CA GLN A 225 17.58 5.16 7.47
C GLN A 225 16.91 4.07 8.30
N VAL A 226 16.81 2.87 7.74
CA VAL A 226 16.21 1.70 8.38
C VAL A 226 17.17 0.52 8.29
N ASP A 227 17.12 -0.38 9.27
CA ASP A 227 17.83 -1.66 9.16
C ASP A 227 17.11 -2.60 8.18
N THR A 228 17.87 -3.13 7.21
CA THR A 228 17.38 -4.07 6.20
C THR A 228 17.94 -5.48 6.38
N GLY A 229 18.70 -5.76 7.43
CA GLY A 229 19.40 -7.04 7.63
C GLY A 229 18.50 -8.28 7.66
N ASP A 230 17.30 -8.17 8.23
CA ASP A 230 16.31 -9.27 8.34
C ASP A 230 15.15 -9.15 7.33
N LYS A 231 15.26 -8.27 6.33
CA LYS A 231 14.26 -8.13 5.27
C LYS A 231 14.73 -8.85 4.01
N GLU A 232 13.78 -9.33 3.19
CA GLU A 232 14.12 -9.85 1.88
C GLU A 232 14.92 -8.80 1.11
N VAL A 233 16.10 -9.18 0.63
CA VAL A 233 17.02 -8.28 -0.08
C VAL A 233 16.43 -7.96 -1.44
N LEU A 234 15.51 -7.00 -1.47
CA LEU A 234 15.31 -6.20 -2.66
C LEU A 234 16.68 -5.58 -2.94
N ALA A 235 17.21 -5.79 -4.15
CA ALA A 235 18.57 -5.44 -4.57
C ALA A 235 18.83 -3.91 -4.59
N ILE A 236 18.70 -3.28 -3.43
CA ILE A 236 18.73 -1.83 -3.22
C ILE A 236 20.01 -1.55 -2.41
N ASN A 237 21.04 -1.12 -3.13
CA ASN A 237 22.43 -1.02 -2.69
C ASN A 237 22.73 0.06 -1.62
N ASP A 238 21.72 0.78 -1.11
CA ASP A 238 21.93 1.98 -0.31
C ASP A 238 21.83 1.76 1.20
N LYS A 239 22.26 0.61 1.74
CA LYS A 239 22.37 0.35 3.20
C LYS A 239 21.14 0.80 4.02
N GLY A 240 19.93 0.65 3.47
CA GLY A 240 18.67 1.04 4.11
C GLY A 240 18.35 2.55 4.14
N TRP A 241 19.01 3.35 3.30
CA TRP A 241 18.73 4.77 3.13
C TRP A 241 17.63 4.99 2.08
N PHE A 242 16.64 5.81 2.43
CA PHE A 242 15.55 6.19 1.54
C PHE A 242 15.25 7.67 1.68
N SER A 243 15.00 8.37 0.57
CA SER A 243 14.45 9.74 0.62
C SER A 243 12.94 9.71 0.46
N LEU A 244 12.27 10.70 1.02
CA LEU A 244 10.81 10.79 1.05
C LEU A 244 10.39 12.20 0.70
N ILE A 245 9.26 12.32 -0.01
CA ILE A 245 8.54 13.57 -0.18
C ILE A 245 7.11 13.38 0.29
N ILE A 246 6.63 14.31 1.09
CA ILE A 246 5.28 14.37 1.63
C ILE A 246 4.56 15.55 0.96
N GLY A 247 3.28 15.38 0.64
CA GLY A 247 2.41 16.46 0.20
C GLY A 247 2.04 17.41 1.34
N ASN A 248 1.56 18.60 0.99
CA ASN A 248 1.14 19.64 1.94
C ASN A 248 -0.39 19.73 2.13
N ARG A 249 -1.16 18.85 1.47
CA ARG A 249 -2.62 18.87 1.46
C ARG A 249 -3.20 17.50 1.82
N LEU A 250 -4.16 17.47 2.75
CA LEU A 250 -4.84 16.24 3.16
C LEU A 250 -5.92 15.82 2.14
N PRO A 251 -6.07 14.51 1.88
CA PRO A 251 -7.17 14.00 1.07
C PRO A 251 -8.52 14.19 1.75
N GLN A 252 -9.57 14.43 0.96
CA GLN A 252 -10.95 14.53 1.45
C GLN A 252 -11.68 13.20 1.30
N SER A 253 -12.48 12.85 2.30
CA SER A 253 -13.36 11.68 2.29
C SER A 253 -14.39 11.74 1.15
N ASN A 254 -14.77 10.57 0.63
CA ASN A 254 -15.72 10.36 -0.48
C ASN A 254 -15.35 11.04 -1.80
N LYS A 255 -14.06 11.32 -2.01
CA LYS A 255 -13.56 11.94 -3.24
C LYS A 255 -12.42 11.12 -3.86
N GLU A 256 -12.29 11.28 -5.17
CA GLU A 256 -11.18 10.78 -5.95
C GLU A 256 -10.11 11.86 -6.06
N HIS A 257 -8.85 11.45 -5.87
CA HIS A 257 -7.71 12.34 -5.86
C HIS A 257 -6.62 11.82 -6.79
N CYS A 258 -5.98 12.76 -7.48
CA CYS A 258 -4.79 12.53 -8.28
C CYS A 258 -3.60 13.17 -7.57
N VAL A 259 -2.52 12.39 -7.39
CA VAL A 259 -1.24 12.91 -6.90
C VAL A 259 -0.31 13.12 -8.08
N PHE A 260 0.38 14.26 -8.09
CA PHE A 260 1.38 14.61 -9.08
C PHE A 260 2.70 14.89 -8.37
N LEU A 261 3.72 14.10 -8.69
CA LEU A 261 5.11 14.44 -8.37
C LEU A 261 5.58 15.41 -9.46
N VAL A 262 5.79 16.67 -9.08
CA VAL A 262 6.12 17.76 -10.01
C VAL A 262 7.52 18.30 -9.77
N SER A 263 8.15 18.78 -10.84
CA SER A 263 9.35 19.62 -10.75
C SER A 263 8.97 21.05 -10.39
N LEU A 264 9.65 21.62 -9.41
CA LEU A 264 9.59 23.03 -9.02
C LEU A 264 10.78 23.84 -9.57
N GLU A 265 11.66 23.20 -10.34
CA GLU A 265 12.79 23.87 -10.98
C GLU A 265 12.29 24.99 -11.91
N GLY A 266 12.80 26.21 -11.71
CA GLY A 266 12.41 27.40 -12.48
C GLY A 266 11.08 28.04 -12.05
N HIS A 267 10.51 27.63 -10.91
CA HIS A 267 9.29 28.21 -10.34
C HIS A 267 9.52 28.99 -9.04
N LEU A 268 10.77 29.25 -8.65
CA LEU A 268 11.11 29.89 -7.36
C LEU A 268 10.27 31.15 -7.06
N GLU A 269 10.15 32.07 -8.01
CA GLU A 269 9.40 33.32 -7.82
C GLU A 269 7.91 33.09 -7.49
N ARG A 270 7.35 31.97 -7.96
CA ARG A 270 5.92 31.61 -7.83
C ARG A 270 5.61 30.90 -6.51
N LEU A 271 6.64 30.44 -5.82
CA LEU A 271 6.52 29.80 -4.51
C LEU A 271 6.53 30.83 -3.37
N ASN A 272 6.89 32.08 -3.67
CA ASN A 272 6.85 33.19 -2.72
C ASN A 272 5.39 33.59 -2.41
N GLU A 273 5.10 33.92 -1.14
CA GLU A 273 3.76 34.35 -0.72
C GLU A 273 3.28 35.63 -1.42
N SER A 274 4.22 36.49 -1.82
CA SER A 274 3.91 37.74 -2.52
C SER A 274 3.42 37.55 -3.95
N TRP A 275 3.65 36.37 -4.54
CA TRP A 275 3.26 36.11 -5.92
C TRP A 275 1.75 35.89 -6.01
N LYS A 276 1.13 36.54 -6.99
CA LYS A 276 -0.28 36.36 -7.35
C LYS A 276 -0.40 36.05 -8.83
N PRO A 277 -1.21 35.06 -9.21
CA PRO A 277 -1.47 34.74 -10.61
C PRO A 277 -2.27 35.86 -11.27
N GLY A 278 -2.07 36.05 -12.58
CA GLY A 278 -2.97 36.85 -13.41
C GLY A 278 -4.27 36.08 -13.72
N THR A 279 -5.29 36.82 -14.15
CA THR A 279 -6.59 36.24 -14.54
C THR A 279 -6.41 35.26 -15.71
N ASP A 280 -7.04 34.08 -15.61
CA ASP A 280 -7.01 33.01 -16.61
C ASP A 280 -5.62 32.50 -17.01
N GLN A 281 -4.59 32.74 -16.19
CA GLN A 281 -3.27 32.19 -16.43
C GLN A 281 -3.19 30.71 -16.07
N LEU A 282 -2.48 29.95 -16.90
CA LEU A 282 -2.13 28.56 -16.64
C LEU A 282 -0.67 28.49 -16.21
N ILE A 283 -0.33 27.55 -15.34
CA ILE A 283 1.06 27.21 -15.04
C ILE A 283 1.37 25.83 -15.61
N ARG A 284 2.48 25.75 -16.34
CA ARG A 284 2.98 24.49 -16.89
C ARG A 284 3.98 23.88 -15.92
N LEU A 285 3.69 22.64 -15.49
CA LEU A 285 4.53 21.89 -14.57
C LEU A 285 4.99 20.60 -15.24
N VAL A 286 6.26 20.26 -15.02
CA VAL A 286 6.80 18.93 -15.41
C VAL A 286 6.33 17.91 -14.39
N VAL A 287 5.72 16.83 -14.87
CA VAL A 287 5.24 15.70 -14.07
C VAL A 287 6.27 14.57 -14.15
N LEU A 288 6.87 14.24 -13.02
CA LEU A 288 7.86 13.15 -12.88
C LEU A 288 7.19 11.81 -12.53
N GLY A 289 5.98 11.86 -11.95
CA GLY A 289 5.19 10.69 -11.60
C GLY A 289 3.77 11.09 -11.23
N THR A 290 2.83 10.17 -11.42
CA THR A 290 1.43 10.37 -11.05
C THR A 290 0.78 9.07 -10.62
N TRP A 291 -0.18 9.15 -9.71
CA TRP A 291 -1.06 8.04 -9.38
C TRP A 291 -2.40 8.57 -8.87
N LYS A 292 -3.42 7.70 -8.91
CA LYS A 292 -4.77 8.00 -8.46
C LYS A 292 -5.13 7.12 -7.27
N PHE A 293 -6.00 7.64 -6.41
CA PHE A 293 -6.61 6.86 -5.34
C PHE A 293 -7.98 7.44 -4.99
N LYS A 294 -8.78 6.63 -4.28
CA LYS A 294 -10.11 7.03 -3.82
C LYS A 294 -10.19 6.99 -2.30
N CYS A 295 -10.58 8.10 -1.71
CA CYS A 295 -11.00 8.10 -0.31
C CYS A 295 -12.44 7.59 -0.25
N GLY A 296 -12.61 6.35 0.18
CA GLY A 296 -13.94 5.78 0.42
C GLY A 296 -14.51 6.21 1.77
N GLU A 297 -15.77 5.83 2.03
CA GLU A 297 -16.33 5.90 3.37
C GLU A 297 -15.56 4.99 4.32
N SER A 298 -15.65 5.29 5.61
CA SER A 298 -14.98 4.60 6.71
C SER A 298 -15.33 3.10 6.80
N ASN A 299 -14.77 2.30 5.91
CA ASN A 299 -14.66 0.86 6.06
C ASN A 299 -13.37 0.55 6.83
N ASP A 300 -13.27 1.09 8.04
CA ASP A 300 -12.24 0.68 8.99
C ASP A 300 -12.29 -0.84 9.14
N PHE A 301 -11.14 -1.49 9.36
CA PHE A 301 -11.07 -2.92 9.58
C PHE A 301 -12.08 -3.36 10.66
N LYS A 302 -12.24 -2.54 11.70
CA LYS A 302 -13.27 -2.76 12.73
C LYS A 302 -14.70 -2.74 12.16
N ALA A 303 -15.03 -1.80 11.29
CA ALA A 303 -16.34 -1.71 10.65
C ALA A 303 -16.57 -2.92 9.72
N GLN A 304 -15.57 -3.29 8.91
CA GLN A 304 -15.61 -4.49 8.08
C GLN A 304 -15.81 -5.75 8.92
N MET A 305 -15.03 -5.92 9.99
CA MET A 305 -15.16 -7.05 10.92
C MET A 305 -16.48 -7.07 11.68
N SER A 306 -17.06 -5.91 11.98
CA SER A 306 -18.39 -5.81 12.60
C SER A 306 -19.53 -6.09 11.63
N SER A 307 -19.32 -5.79 10.33
CA SER A 307 -20.28 -6.08 9.25
C SER A 307 -20.26 -7.53 8.79
N LEU A 308 -19.16 -8.25 9.04
CA LEU A 308 -19.11 -9.69 8.81
C LEU A 308 -20.18 -10.34 9.68
N LYS A 309 -21.04 -11.15 9.05
CA LYS A 309 -21.98 -12.03 9.74
C LYS A 309 -21.28 -13.38 9.91
N PRO A 310 -20.60 -13.66 11.03
CA PRO A 310 -19.91 -14.93 11.26
C PRO A 310 -20.84 -16.13 11.45
N ASP A 311 -22.16 -15.95 11.27
CA ASP A 311 -23.17 -17.01 11.39
C ASP A 311 -23.07 -18.09 10.30
N SER A 312 -22.01 -18.14 9.47
CA SER A 312 -21.83 -19.15 8.42
C SER A 312 -21.75 -20.60 8.92
N LEU A 313 -21.60 -20.81 10.23
CA LEU A 313 -21.69 -22.12 10.89
C LEU A 313 -22.98 -22.33 11.70
N ARG A 314 -23.93 -21.40 11.66
CA ARG A 314 -25.23 -21.53 12.30
C ARG A 314 -26.30 -21.76 11.24
N LEU A 315 -27.24 -22.66 11.54
CA LEU A 315 -28.43 -22.78 10.71
C LEU A 315 -29.21 -21.46 10.78
N PRO A 316 -29.76 -20.96 9.66
CA PRO A 316 -30.45 -19.68 9.62
C PRO A 316 -31.61 -19.69 10.62
N CYS A 317 -31.52 -18.80 11.61
CA CYS A 317 -32.57 -18.50 12.56
C CYS A 317 -33.68 -17.74 11.83
N VAL A 318 -34.93 -18.19 11.94
CA VAL A 318 -36.07 -17.49 11.34
C VAL A 318 -36.52 -16.44 12.34
N SER A 319 -36.20 -15.17 12.07
CA SER A 319 -36.75 -14.05 12.83
C SER A 319 -38.15 -13.75 12.32
N CYS A 320 -39.18 -14.00 13.13
CA CYS A 320 -40.53 -13.54 12.83
C CYS A 320 -40.76 -12.12 13.36
N PRO A 321 -41.51 -11.28 12.62
CA PRO A 321 -42.02 -10.04 13.17
C PRO A 321 -43.01 -10.35 14.29
N ASP A 322 -42.82 -9.72 15.45
CA ASP A 322 -43.61 -9.92 16.67
C ASP A 322 -45.12 -9.91 16.38
N GLN A 323 -45.85 -10.84 17.01
CA GLN A 323 -47.32 -10.99 17.07
C GLN A 323 -48.00 -11.98 16.10
N SER A 324 -47.43 -13.16 15.86
CA SER A 324 -48.21 -14.32 15.38
C SER A 324 -48.32 -15.42 16.46
N PRO A 325 -49.41 -16.20 16.53
CA PRO A 325 -49.51 -17.35 17.42
C PRO A 325 -48.48 -18.46 17.12
N GLU A 326 -47.72 -18.34 16.03
CA GLU A 326 -46.62 -19.25 15.64
C GLU A 326 -45.30 -18.90 16.36
N THR A 327 -45.26 -17.83 17.17
CA THR A 327 -44.03 -17.36 17.84
C THR A 327 -43.44 -18.43 18.77
N GLU A 328 -44.27 -19.20 19.48
CA GLU A 328 -43.79 -20.26 20.39
C GLU A 328 -43.11 -21.42 19.64
N ASP A 329 -43.68 -21.87 18.52
CA ASP A 329 -43.10 -22.95 17.70
C ASP A 329 -41.78 -22.51 17.04
N ILE A 330 -41.71 -21.25 16.60
CA ILE A 330 -40.52 -20.66 16.02
C ILE A 330 -39.41 -20.53 17.07
N ASP A 331 -39.74 -20.18 18.30
CA ASP A 331 -38.78 -20.11 19.41
C ASP A 331 -38.24 -21.49 19.77
N ILE A 332 -39.06 -22.55 19.71
CA ILE A 332 -38.61 -23.94 19.90
C ILE A 332 -37.61 -24.33 18.80
N VAL A 333 -37.92 -24.04 17.53
CA VAL A 333 -37.05 -24.38 16.38
C VAL A 333 -35.75 -23.56 16.42
N ASN A 334 -35.82 -22.26 16.65
CA ASN A 334 -34.65 -21.39 16.79
C ASN A 334 -33.80 -21.80 18.00
N GLY A 335 -34.45 -22.21 19.10
CA GLY A 335 -33.80 -22.83 20.25
C GLY A 335 -33.05 -24.09 19.89
N ALA A 336 -33.66 -25.00 19.11
CA ALA A 336 -33.01 -26.23 18.64
C ALA A 336 -31.80 -25.91 17.72
N TYR A 337 -31.94 -24.98 16.77
CA TYR A 337 -30.87 -24.55 15.88
C TYR A 337 -29.72 -23.87 16.62
N SER A 338 -30.00 -23.07 17.66
CA SER A 338 -28.96 -22.45 18.51
C SER A 338 -28.14 -23.51 19.26
N ARG A 339 -28.75 -24.64 19.59
CA ARG A 339 -28.07 -25.81 20.16
C ARG A 339 -27.38 -26.67 19.09
N GLY A 340 -27.53 -26.38 17.80
CA GLY A 340 -26.92 -27.13 16.69
C GLY A 340 -27.70 -28.38 16.27
N TYR A 341 -28.98 -28.47 16.63
CA TYR A 341 -29.87 -29.48 16.07
C TYR A 341 -30.27 -29.13 14.64
N THR A 342 -30.59 -30.14 13.85
CA THR A 342 -31.20 -30.01 12.53
C THR A 342 -32.29 -31.07 12.38
N ALA A 343 -33.33 -30.77 11.61
CA ALA A 343 -34.45 -31.67 11.39
C ALA A 343 -34.20 -32.54 10.15
N PHE A 344 -34.42 -33.85 10.27
CA PHE A 344 -34.43 -34.77 9.13
C PHE A 344 -35.74 -35.55 9.05
N ASN A 345 -36.12 -35.89 7.83
CA ASN A 345 -37.18 -36.87 7.58
C ASN A 345 -36.71 -38.23 8.10
N HIS A 346 -37.49 -38.83 8.99
CA HIS A 346 -37.21 -40.08 9.65
C HIS A 346 -38.33 -41.07 9.34
N THR A 347 -37.97 -42.23 8.78
CA THR A 347 -38.89 -43.35 8.58
C THR A 347 -38.72 -44.34 9.72
N LEU A 348 -39.74 -44.52 10.53
CA LEU A 348 -39.75 -45.46 11.64
C LEU A 348 -39.79 -46.91 11.13
N ARG A 349 -39.46 -47.86 12.01
CA ARG A 349 -39.35 -49.28 11.64
C ARG A 349 -40.67 -49.90 11.14
N HIS A 350 -41.82 -49.37 11.56
CA HIS A 350 -43.14 -49.77 11.06
C HIS A 350 -43.53 -49.07 9.74
N GLY A 351 -42.66 -48.23 9.18
CA GLY A 351 -42.86 -47.56 7.90
C GLY A 351 -43.57 -46.21 7.96
N GLU A 352 -43.95 -45.73 9.16
CA GLU A 352 -44.44 -44.36 9.30
C GLU A 352 -43.32 -43.34 9.06
N LYS A 353 -43.71 -42.19 8.52
CA LYS A 353 -42.82 -41.07 8.24
C LYS A 353 -43.06 -39.99 9.26
N THR A 354 -42.00 -39.57 9.94
CA THR A 354 -41.99 -38.48 10.91
C THR A 354 -40.80 -37.57 10.64
N VAL A 355 -40.66 -36.51 11.42
CA VAL A 355 -39.47 -35.67 11.48
C VAL A 355 -38.76 -35.94 12.80
N SER A 356 -37.45 -35.91 12.80
CA SER A 356 -36.66 -36.12 14.01
C SER A 356 -35.48 -35.17 14.06
N TRP A 357 -35.15 -34.77 15.28
CA TRP A 357 -33.98 -33.96 15.59
C TRP A 357 -32.72 -34.80 15.49
N TYR A 358 -31.72 -34.28 14.80
CA TYR A 358 -30.38 -34.83 14.75
C TYR A 358 -29.37 -33.74 15.10
N ARG A 359 -28.30 -34.15 15.77
CA ARG A 359 -27.20 -33.26 16.11
C ARG A 359 -25.86 -33.95 15.87
N GLY A 360 -24.94 -33.24 15.24
CA GLY A 360 -23.59 -33.73 14.99
C GLY A 360 -22.72 -33.73 16.26
N PRO A 361 -21.55 -34.39 16.21
CA PRO A 361 -20.59 -34.41 17.33
C PRO A 361 -19.89 -33.06 17.55
N LEU A 362 -19.86 -32.19 16.53
CA LEU A 362 -19.29 -30.83 16.61
C LEU A 362 -20.42 -29.85 16.93
N VAL A 363 -20.57 -29.56 18.22
CA VAL A 363 -21.68 -28.77 18.75
C VAL A 363 -21.24 -27.35 19.11
N PRO A 364 -22.09 -26.33 18.94
CA PRO A 364 -21.75 -24.92 19.20
C PRO A 364 -21.75 -24.55 20.70
N LEU A 365 -21.86 -25.54 21.60
CA LEU A 365 -22.02 -25.36 23.04
C LEU A 365 -21.00 -26.23 23.80
N ASN A 366 -20.49 -25.72 24.92
CA ASN A 366 -19.67 -26.50 25.84
C ASN A 366 -20.58 -27.40 26.68
N TYR A 367 -20.41 -28.72 26.58
CA TYR A 367 -21.06 -29.69 27.46
C TYR A 367 -20.08 -30.22 28.48
N ASP A 368 -20.48 -30.20 29.75
CA ASP A 368 -19.83 -31.00 30.77
C ASP A 368 -20.17 -32.47 30.52
N LYS A 369 -19.14 -33.29 30.27
CA LYS A 369 -19.30 -34.74 30.11
C LYS A 369 -19.73 -35.32 31.46
N GLN A 370 -21.03 -35.51 31.66
CA GLN A 370 -21.49 -36.43 32.69
C GLN A 370 -21.04 -37.84 32.28
N GLN A 371 -20.29 -38.51 33.15
CA GLN A 371 -19.97 -39.93 32.99
C GLN A 371 -21.26 -40.74 33.13
N GLN A 372 -22.03 -40.85 32.05
CA GLN A 372 -23.09 -41.84 31.97
C GLN A 372 -22.45 -43.18 31.64
N ILE A 373 -22.47 -44.09 32.61
CA ILE A 373 -22.24 -45.51 32.36
C ILE A 373 -23.45 -45.99 31.56
N GLN A 374 -23.34 -46.00 30.24
CA GLN A 374 -24.39 -46.58 29.39
C GLN A 374 -24.35 -48.10 29.54
N GLU A 375 -25.50 -48.69 29.85
CA GLU A 375 -25.68 -50.13 29.74
C GLU A 375 -25.49 -50.57 28.28
N PRO A 376 -25.01 -51.80 28.02
CA PRO A 376 -24.81 -52.30 26.67
C PRO A 376 -26.14 -52.36 25.91
N VAL A 377 -26.27 -51.46 24.94
CA VAL A 377 -27.44 -51.32 24.07
C VAL A 377 -27.42 -52.37 22.96
N SER A 378 -28.55 -53.04 22.71
CA SER A 378 -28.63 -54.11 21.71
C SER A 378 -28.94 -53.61 20.30
N CYS A 379 -29.70 -52.51 20.18
CA CYS A 379 -30.03 -51.88 18.90
C CYS A 379 -30.06 -50.35 19.00
N ALA A 380 -29.90 -49.64 17.89
CA ALA A 380 -29.93 -48.17 17.92
C ALA A 380 -31.29 -47.59 18.32
N ASP A 381 -32.38 -48.32 18.10
CA ASP A 381 -33.73 -47.85 18.42
C ASP A 381 -33.90 -47.64 19.93
N GLU A 382 -33.11 -48.33 20.77
CA GLU A 382 -33.07 -48.13 22.23
C GLU A 382 -32.48 -46.76 22.63
N LEU A 383 -31.75 -46.10 21.71
CA LEU A 383 -31.15 -44.77 21.91
C LEU A 383 -31.93 -43.65 21.21
N LEU A 384 -33.16 -43.92 20.79
CA LEU A 384 -34.10 -42.88 20.39
C LEU A 384 -34.66 -42.21 21.63
N HIS A 385 -34.44 -40.91 21.77
CA HIS A 385 -35.05 -40.13 22.84
C HIS A 385 -36.30 -39.43 22.32
N TYR A 386 -37.42 -39.62 23.00
CA TYR A 386 -38.66 -38.91 22.68
C TYR A 386 -38.77 -37.67 23.57
N ASP A 387 -38.96 -36.51 22.96
CA ASP A 387 -39.25 -35.27 23.67
C ASP A 387 -40.78 -35.10 23.77
N PRO A 388 -41.39 -35.22 24.96
CA PRO A 388 -42.84 -35.13 25.12
C PRO A 388 -43.37 -33.72 24.87
N ASP A 389 -42.54 -32.68 25.02
CA ASP A 389 -42.99 -31.29 24.88
C ASP A 389 -43.11 -30.90 23.40
N THR A 390 -42.19 -31.38 22.56
CA THR A 390 -42.20 -31.10 21.11
C THR A 390 -42.81 -32.22 20.26
N GLY A 391 -43.00 -33.42 20.84
CA GLY A 391 -43.50 -34.60 20.14
C GLY A 391 -42.54 -35.18 19.11
N LEU A 392 -41.27 -34.75 19.09
CA LEU A 392 -40.24 -35.17 18.14
C LEU A 392 -39.25 -36.13 18.79
N PHE A 393 -38.70 -37.03 17.98
CA PHE A 393 -37.59 -37.88 18.42
C PHE A 393 -36.24 -37.17 18.22
N ASP A 394 -35.32 -37.32 19.17
CA ASP A 394 -33.90 -37.05 19.01
C ASP A 394 -33.19 -38.37 18.64
N VAL A 395 -32.69 -38.44 17.40
CA VAL A 395 -32.00 -39.59 16.83
C VAL A 395 -30.47 -39.51 17.00
N THR A 396 -29.95 -38.50 17.68
CA THR A 396 -28.51 -38.21 17.77
C THR A 396 -27.71 -39.40 18.30
N TYR A 397 -28.15 -40.00 19.41
CA TYR A 397 -27.45 -41.14 20.01
C TYR A 397 -27.64 -42.44 19.23
N ALA A 398 -28.84 -42.67 18.69
CA ALA A 398 -29.10 -43.78 17.78
C ALA A 398 -28.18 -43.74 16.55
N ALA A 399 -28.03 -42.56 15.94
CA ALA A 399 -27.14 -42.34 14.80
C ALA A 399 -25.67 -42.54 15.19
N ALA A 400 -25.23 -41.99 16.33
CA ALA A 400 -23.88 -42.18 16.84
C ALA A 400 -23.54 -43.66 17.08
N TRP A 401 -24.47 -44.42 17.67
CA TRP A 401 -24.32 -45.86 17.88
C TRP A 401 -24.23 -46.63 16.56
N GLN A 402 -25.08 -46.29 15.57
CA GLN A 402 -25.02 -46.92 14.25
C GLN A 402 -23.71 -46.64 13.54
N ILE A 403 -23.24 -45.40 13.56
CA ILE A 403 -21.94 -45.02 12.98
C ILE A 403 -20.82 -45.79 13.69
N GLY A 404 -20.82 -45.84 15.02
CA GLY A 404 -19.85 -46.61 15.80
C GLY A 404 -19.86 -48.09 15.42
N ARG A 405 -21.04 -48.69 15.28
CA ARG A 405 -21.21 -50.08 14.84
C ARG A 405 -20.67 -50.31 13.43
N LEU A 406 -20.95 -49.41 12.49
CA LEU A 406 -20.47 -49.50 11.11
C LEU A 406 -18.95 -49.35 11.03
N LEU A 407 -18.37 -48.39 11.76
CA LEU A 407 -16.91 -48.22 11.88
C LEU A 407 -16.24 -49.44 12.50
N ALA A 408 -16.85 -50.01 13.53
CA ALA A 408 -16.37 -51.23 14.17
C ALA A 408 -16.41 -52.43 13.21
N LEU A 409 -17.48 -52.58 12.43
CA LEU A 409 -17.60 -53.63 11.41
C LEU A 409 -16.63 -53.44 10.23
N GLN A 410 -16.34 -52.19 9.86
CA GLN A 410 -15.36 -51.87 8.82
C GLN A 410 -13.93 -52.26 9.25
N ASN A 411 -13.63 -52.19 10.56
CA ASN A 411 -12.33 -52.57 11.09
C ASN A 411 -12.16 -54.10 11.12
N HIS A 412 -11.36 -54.64 10.20
CA HIS A 412 -11.11 -56.07 10.08
C HIS A 412 -10.55 -56.72 11.35
N SER A 413 -9.64 -56.03 12.03
CA SER A 413 -9.02 -56.55 13.27
C SER A 413 -10.04 -56.68 14.39
N PHE A 414 -10.92 -55.68 14.55
CA PHE A 414 -12.01 -55.70 15.51
C PHE A 414 -13.01 -56.81 15.20
N ALA A 415 -13.43 -56.96 13.94
CA ALA A 415 -14.38 -58.00 13.52
C ALA A 415 -13.85 -59.42 13.78
N LEU A 416 -12.55 -59.67 13.52
CA LEU A 416 -11.91 -60.95 13.83
C LEU A 416 -11.86 -61.21 15.34
N ALA A 417 -11.49 -60.19 16.13
CA ALA A 417 -11.45 -60.30 17.59
C ALA A 417 -12.84 -60.59 18.17
N LEU A 418 -13.88 -59.88 17.70
CA LEU A 418 -15.26 -60.08 18.10
C LEU A 418 -15.75 -61.52 17.77
N ASN A 419 -15.41 -62.03 16.58
CA ASN A 419 -15.76 -63.40 16.20
C ASN A 419 -15.04 -64.45 17.05
N ARG A 420 -13.78 -64.24 17.40
CA ARG A 420 -13.05 -65.11 18.32
C ARG A 420 -13.70 -65.12 19.71
N ALA A 421 -14.02 -63.95 20.25
CA ALA A 421 -14.72 -63.82 21.52
C ALA A 421 -16.07 -64.54 21.51
N ARG A 422 -16.90 -64.33 20.48
CA ARG A 422 -18.19 -65.03 20.31
C ARG A 422 -18.03 -66.55 20.25
N LYS A 423 -17.00 -67.06 19.56
CA LYS A 423 -16.70 -68.50 19.52
C LYS A 423 -16.31 -69.05 20.89
N MET A 424 -15.46 -68.34 21.63
CA MET A 424 -15.05 -68.74 22.98
C MET A 424 -16.26 -68.81 23.93
N ILE A 425 -17.08 -67.75 23.97
CA ILE A 425 -18.29 -67.68 24.79
C ILE A 425 -19.26 -68.82 24.46
N ARG A 426 -19.47 -69.11 23.16
CA ARG A 426 -20.34 -70.21 22.73
C ARG A 426 -19.78 -71.57 23.14
N GLN A 427 -18.48 -71.81 22.98
CA GLN A 427 -17.84 -73.06 23.38
C GLN A 427 -17.92 -73.28 24.89
N GLU A 428 -17.79 -72.22 25.68
CA GLU A 428 -17.91 -72.27 27.14
C GLU A 428 -19.35 -72.55 27.58
N ALA A 429 -20.33 -71.90 26.97
CA ALA A 429 -21.75 -72.20 27.19
C ALA A 429 -22.11 -73.64 26.81
N GLU A 430 -21.60 -74.16 25.69
CA GLU A 430 -21.80 -75.55 25.27
C GLU A 430 -21.15 -76.55 26.24
N ARG A 431 -19.97 -76.23 26.80
CA ARG A 431 -19.32 -77.05 27.84
C ARG A 431 -20.16 -77.11 29.11
N GLN A 432 -20.67 -75.97 29.58
CA GLN A 432 -21.51 -75.90 30.78
C GLN A 432 -22.84 -76.66 30.59
N MET A 433 -23.44 -76.58 29.40
CA MET A 433 -24.67 -77.32 29.07
C MET A 433 -24.46 -78.84 28.97
N ARG A 434 -23.25 -79.32 28.66
CA ARG A 434 -22.92 -80.77 28.65
C ARG A 434 -22.57 -81.33 30.03
N GLN A 435 -22.33 -80.45 31.01
CA GLN A 435 -22.00 -80.83 32.39
C GLN A 435 -23.22 -80.83 33.32
N LYS A 436 -24.38 -80.32 32.86
CA LYS A 436 -25.70 -80.54 33.45
C LYS A 436 -26.37 -81.70 32.74
#